data_AF-A0A930SV12-F1
#
_entry.id   AF-A0A930SV12-F1
#
_cell.length_a   1.000
_cell.length_b   1.000
_cell.length_c   1.000
_cell.angle_alpha   90.00
_cell.angle_beta   90.00
_cell.angle_gamma   90.00
#
_symmetry.space_group_name_H-M   'P 1'
#
loop_
_entity.id
_entity.type
_entity.pdbx_description
1 polymer ?
#
loop_
_entity_poly.entity_id
_entity_poly.type
_entity_poly.pdbx_seq_one_letter_code
_entity_poly.pdbx_strand_id
1 'polypeptide(L)'
;MRAKLKPQFVFFDSGFANQKLLKRIDDYGWAFISRITKTRKFNDIAMWRYKKQGFWNDVGLLSNGLKIRAIRRADKFFVTNRVMIDASEVVKLYGKRHVIEEVFRVLKQECHWDRCQLRCAEAYERFLSLGCVSFVKWESLRLSQPSFSTIYNLRRSVIFDQTMLDFSLPDSISVEAFL
;
A
#
# COMPACT_ATOMS: atom_id res chain seq x y z
N MET A 1 -8.27 -15.62 14.78
CA MET A 1 -6.79 -15.64 14.86
C MET A 1 -6.28 -14.21 14.64
N ARG A 2 -5.86 -13.48 15.69
CA ARG A 2 -5.28 -12.13 15.50
C ARG A 2 -3.82 -12.30 15.08
N ALA A 3 -3.51 -12.05 13.82
CA ALA A 3 -2.12 -11.96 13.39
C ALA A 3 -1.40 -10.92 14.26
N LYS A 4 -0.32 -11.31 14.95
CA LYS A 4 0.53 -10.42 15.76
C LYS A 4 1.38 -9.53 14.84
N LEU A 5 0.73 -8.78 13.95
CA LEU A 5 1.39 -7.85 13.06
C LEU A 5 1.87 -6.64 13.87
N LYS A 6 3.17 -6.36 13.81
CA LYS A 6 3.78 -5.15 14.38
C LYS A 6 4.55 -4.42 13.28
N PRO A 7 3.84 -3.79 12.32
CA PRO A 7 4.48 -3.07 11.24
C PRO A 7 5.31 -1.91 11.79
N GLN A 8 6.47 -1.65 11.18
CA GLN A 8 7.27 -0.49 11.53
C GLN A 8 6.56 0.82 11.12
N PHE A 9 5.89 0.80 9.97
CA PHE A 9 5.08 1.88 9.42
C PHE A 9 3.93 1.32 8.59
N VAL A 10 2.79 2.02 8.64
CA VAL A 10 1.65 1.81 7.75
C VAL A 10 1.57 2.98 6.77
N PHE A 11 1.54 2.68 5.48
CA PHE A 11 1.48 3.69 4.41
C PHE A 11 0.12 3.65 3.72
N PHE A 12 -0.49 4.82 3.48
CA PHE A 12 -1.75 4.92 2.75
C PHE A 12 -1.97 6.33 2.20
N ASP A 13 -2.87 6.44 1.22
CA ASP A 13 -3.22 7.72 0.61
C ASP A 13 -4.24 8.52 1.42
N SER A 14 -4.42 9.79 1.03
CA SER A 14 -5.36 10.72 1.65
C SER A 14 -6.80 10.23 1.68
N GLY A 15 -7.21 9.36 0.75
CA GLY A 15 -8.54 8.74 0.75
C GLY A 15 -8.79 7.83 1.96
N PHE A 16 -7.74 7.21 2.49
CA PHE A 16 -7.82 6.34 3.66
C PHE A 16 -7.55 7.07 4.97
N ALA A 17 -7.06 8.32 4.91
CA ALA A 17 -6.68 9.11 6.08
C ALA A 17 -7.86 9.65 6.89
N ASN A 18 -8.93 8.88 7.11
CA ASN A 18 -10.08 9.28 7.93
C ASN A 18 -9.74 9.25 9.43
N GLN A 19 -10.45 10.04 10.24
CA GLN A 19 -10.11 10.21 11.67
C GLN A 19 -10.19 8.91 12.47
N LYS A 20 -11.17 8.05 12.17
CA LYS A 20 -11.40 6.78 12.86
C LYS A 20 -10.24 5.81 12.59
N LEU A 21 -9.80 5.71 11.34
CA LEU A 21 -8.69 4.84 10.93
C LEU A 21 -7.37 5.32 11.53
N LEU A 22 -7.07 6.63 11.45
CA LEU A 22 -5.84 7.18 12.03
C LEU A 22 -5.75 6.92 13.53
N LYS A 23 -6.84 7.16 14.26
CA LYS A 23 -6.91 6.86 15.70
C LYS A 23 -6.75 5.37 15.96
N ARG A 24 -7.40 4.51 15.17
CA ARG A 24 -7.30 3.05 15.34
C ARG A 24 -5.89 2.51 15.11
N ILE A 25 -5.17 3.04 14.13
CA ILE A 25 -3.76 2.68 13.88
C ILE A 25 -2.89 3.12 15.05
N ASP A 26 -3.13 4.32 15.58
CA ASP A 26 -2.43 4.84 16.75
C ASP A 26 -2.72 4.02 18.02
N ASP A 27 -3.98 3.64 18.26
CA ASP A 27 -4.41 2.78 19.37
C ASP A 27 -3.73 1.40 19.33
N TYR A 28 -3.37 0.89 18.15
CA TYR A 28 -2.58 -0.33 17.99
C TYR A 28 -1.08 -0.13 18.28
N GLY A 29 -0.65 1.10 18.56
CA GLY A 29 0.76 1.46 18.73
C GLY A 29 1.55 1.43 17.41
N TRP A 30 0.86 1.48 16.27
CA TRP A 30 1.50 1.43 14.96
C TRP A 30 1.85 2.84 14.48
N ALA A 31 3.01 2.99 13.86
CA ALA A 31 3.34 4.23 13.19
C ALA A 31 2.66 4.28 11.81
N PHE A 32 2.25 5.46 11.37
CA PHE A 32 1.79 5.66 10.01
C PHE A 32 2.48 6.84 9.34
N ILE A 33 2.50 6.79 8.00
CA ILE A 33 2.86 7.91 7.14
C ILE A 33 1.80 7.98 6.04
N SER A 34 1.08 9.09 5.97
CA SER A 34 -0.03 9.26 5.04
C SER A 34 -0.01 10.63 4.38
N ARG A 35 -0.64 10.76 3.21
CA ARG A 35 -1.11 12.06 2.72
C ARG A 35 -2.40 12.48 3.43
N ILE A 36 -2.67 13.78 3.48
CA ILE A 36 -3.97 14.32 3.88
C ILE A 36 -4.44 15.39 2.89
N THR A 37 -5.74 15.65 2.88
CA THR A 37 -6.32 16.69 2.03
C THR A 37 -5.98 18.08 2.57
N LYS A 38 -5.87 19.05 1.66
CA LYS A 38 -5.61 20.45 2.02
C LYS A 38 -6.65 21.07 2.96
N THR A 39 -7.87 20.52 2.98
CA THR A 39 -9.01 20.97 3.80
C THR A 39 -9.00 20.40 5.22
N ARG A 40 -8.17 19.38 5.51
CA ARG A 40 -8.07 18.79 6.84
C ARG A 40 -7.59 19.85 7.84
N LYS A 41 -8.09 19.79 9.08
CA LYS A 41 -7.68 20.70 10.15
C LYS A 41 -6.45 20.16 10.91
N PHE A 42 -5.50 21.04 11.14
CA PHE A 42 -4.32 20.87 11.97
C PHE A 42 -4.27 22.07 12.93
N ASN A 43 -4.22 21.83 14.24
CA ASN A 43 -4.40 22.86 15.26
C ASN A 43 -5.63 23.76 14.98
N ASP A 44 -6.76 23.11 14.65
CA ASP A 44 -8.04 23.73 14.25
C ASP A 44 -8.04 24.63 13.01
N ILE A 45 -6.90 24.77 12.35
CA ILE A 45 -6.71 25.56 11.13
C ILE A 45 -6.59 24.60 9.94
N ALA A 46 -7.24 24.91 8.82
CA ALA A 46 -7.13 24.09 7.62
C ALA A 46 -5.69 24.10 7.06
N MET A 47 -5.17 22.94 6.66
CA MET A 47 -3.78 22.78 6.17
C MET A 47 -3.39 23.78 5.08
N TRP A 48 -4.32 24.12 4.19
CA TRP A 48 -4.06 25.08 3.11
C TRP A 48 -3.74 26.51 3.59
N ARG A 49 -4.09 26.88 4.83
CA ARG A 49 -3.78 28.20 5.41
C ARG A 49 -2.33 28.32 5.87
N TYR A 50 -1.62 27.21 6.09
CA TYR A 50 -0.20 27.19 6.44
C TYR A 50 0.72 27.44 5.21
N LYS A 51 0.36 28.40 4.34
CA LYS A 51 1.10 28.80 3.12
C LYS A 51 2.12 29.90 3.43
N LYS A 52 3.34 29.57 3.87
CA LYS A 52 4.42 30.58 3.97
C LYS A 52 5.57 30.44 2.95
N GLN A 53 5.91 29.24 2.45
CA GLN A 53 6.70 28.98 1.23
C GLN A 53 6.80 27.45 1.00
N GLY A 54 7.36 26.99 -0.14
CA GLY A 54 7.22 25.64 -0.71
C GLY A 54 7.55 24.42 0.17
N PHE A 55 8.19 24.62 1.31
CA PHE A 55 8.40 23.63 2.36
C PHE A 55 7.88 24.17 3.69
N TRP A 56 7.17 23.33 4.44
CA TRP A 56 6.72 23.65 5.79
C TRP A 56 6.64 22.36 6.60
N ASN A 57 7.05 22.39 7.86
CA ASN A 57 6.91 21.28 8.78
C ASN A 57 6.52 21.81 10.16
N ASP A 58 5.67 21.07 10.87
CA ASP A 58 5.27 21.43 12.23
C ASP A 58 4.72 20.21 12.97
N VAL A 59 4.64 20.31 14.30
CA VAL A 59 4.03 19.28 15.17
C VAL A 59 2.79 19.88 15.82
N GLY A 60 1.70 19.12 15.79
CA GLY A 60 0.42 19.60 16.29
C GLY A 60 -0.62 18.50 16.34
N LEU A 61 -1.87 18.91 16.50
CA LEU A 61 -3.00 18.01 16.68
C LEU A 61 -3.88 18.01 15.44
N LEU A 62 -4.34 16.82 15.05
CA LEU A 62 -5.51 16.70 14.19
C LEU A 62 -6.79 16.96 15.02
N SER A 63 -7.90 17.20 14.32
CA SER A 63 -9.21 17.48 14.94
C SER A 63 -9.75 16.37 15.87
N ASN A 64 -9.17 15.16 15.82
CA ASN A 64 -9.51 14.05 16.72
C ASN A 64 -8.56 13.96 17.93
N GLY A 65 -7.74 14.98 18.18
CA GLY A 65 -6.76 15.02 19.28
C GLY A 65 -5.47 14.23 19.00
N LEU A 66 -5.31 13.64 17.81
CA LEU A 66 -4.13 12.86 17.46
C LEU A 66 -2.93 13.77 17.23
N LYS A 67 -1.85 13.57 18.00
CA LYS A 67 -0.59 14.30 17.83
C LYS A 67 0.18 13.76 16.64
N ILE A 68 0.51 14.66 15.72
CA ILE A 68 1.19 14.33 14.47
C ILE A 68 2.28 15.34 14.15
N ARG A 69 3.24 14.92 13.33
CA ARG A 69 4.07 15.83 12.54
C ARG A 69 3.41 16.00 11.18
N ALA A 70 3.12 17.25 10.82
CA ALA A 70 2.57 17.65 9.53
C ALA A 70 3.69 18.24 8.68
N ILE A 71 3.79 17.80 7.43
CA ILE A 71 4.83 18.22 6.49
C ILE A 71 4.16 18.62 5.20
N ARG A 72 4.62 19.70 4.60
CA ARG A 72 4.24 20.15 3.28
C ARG A 72 5.44 20.17 2.37
N ARG A 73 5.26 19.61 1.18
CA ARG A 73 6.20 19.73 0.07
C ARG A 73 5.40 20.09 -1.19
N ALA A 74 5.59 21.32 -1.68
CA ALA A 74 4.81 21.90 -2.76
C ALA A 74 3.29 21.92 -2.47
N ASP A 75 2.50 21.16 -3.25
CA ASP A 75 1.05 21.02 -3.14
C ASP A 75 0.61 19.82 -2.27
N LYS A 76 1.57 19.01 -1.80
CA LYS A 76 1.31 17.77 -1.05
C LYS A 76 1.49 17.99 0.44
N PHE A 77 0.57 17.41 1.20
CA PHE A 77 0.58 17.40 2.66
C PHE A 77 0.73 15.96 3.17
N PHE A 78 1.76 15.74 3.96
CA PHE A 78 2.11 14.47 4.58
C PHE A 78 1.94 14.57 6.09
N VAL A 79 1.60 13.47 6.73
CA VAL A 79 1.44 13.37 8.19
C VAL A 79 1.99 12.07 8.72
N THR A 80 2.49 12.11 9.94
CA THR A 80 2.90 10.93 10.70
C THR A 80 2.66 11.12 12.20
N ASN A 81 2.27 10.06 12.91
CA ASN A 81 2.22 10.06 14.38
C ASN A 81 3.61 9.91 15.02
N ARG A 82 4.65 9.53 14.26
CA ARG A 82 6.04 9.56 14.75
C ARG A 82 6.62 10.96 14.62
N VAL A 83 6.38 11.76 15.64
CA VAL A 83 6.75 13.18 15.68
C VAL A 83 8.24 13.48 15.66
N MET A 84 9.13 12.49 15.78
CA MET A 84 10.58 12.69 15.77
C MET A 84 11.23 12.46 14.40
N ILE A 85 10.50 11.92 13.41
CA ILE A 85 11.06 11.58 12.10
C ILE A 85 11.22 12.83 11.26
N ASP A 86 12.42 13.02 10.68
CA ASP A 86 12.70 14.14 9.80
C ASP A 86 11.74 14.22 8.59
N ALA A 87 11.46 15.45 8.16
CA ALA A 87 10.54 15.71 7.06
C ALA A 87 10.99 15.06 5.73
N SER A 88 12.29 15.05 5.45
CA SER A 88 12.83 14.41 4.24
C SER A 88 12.63 12.89 4.27
N GLU A 89 12.84 12.27 5.44
CA GLU A 89 12.68 10.84 5.66
C GLU A 89 11.21 10.41 5.55
N VAL A 90 10.26 11.21 6.06
CA VAL A 90 8.82 10.95 5.87
C VAL A 90 8.47 10.88 4.38
N VAL A 91 8.97 11.82 3.58
CA VAL A 91 8.68 11.84 2.13
C VAL A 91 9.32 10.66 1.41
N LYS A 92 10.55 10.29 1.78
CA LYS A 92 11.25 9.12 1.25
C LYS A 92 10.51 7.82 1.59
N LEU A 93 10.14 7.63 2.86
CA LEU A 93 9.40 6.47 3.34
C LEU A 93 8.02 6.37 2.67
N TYR A 94 7.31 7.48 2.50
CA TYR A 94 6.03 7.51 1.79
C TYR A 94 6.17 7.00 0.34
N GLY A 95 7.33 7.21 -0.30
CA GLY A 95 7.62 6.71 -1.64
C GLY A 95 7.50 5.19 -1.78
N LYS A 96 7.75 4.43 -0.71
CA LYS A 96 7.62 2.96 -0.69
C LYS A 96 6.19 2.47 -0.97
N ARG A 97 5.19 3.32 -0.75
CA ARG A 97 3.78 3.02 -1.05
C ARG A 97 3.56 2.61 -2.51
N HIS A 98 4.35 3.13 -3.45
CA HIS A 98 4.20 2.81 -4.89
C HIS A 98 4.25 1.30 -5.19
N VAL A 99 4.89 0.50 -4.34
CA VAL A 99 4.89 -0.96 -4.45
C VAL A 99 3.46 -1.52 -4.53
N ILE A 100 2.51 -0.99 -3.76
CA ILE A 100 1.12 -1.49 -3.81
C ILE A 100 0.45 -1.16 -5.16
N GLU A 101 0.75 0.00 -5.74
CA GLU A 101 0.22 0.41 -7.05
C GLU A 101 0.76 -0.49 -8.14
N GLU A 102 2.03 -0.88 -8.04
CA GLU A 102 2.66 -1.84 -8.95
C GLU A 102 2.03 -3.24 -8.83
N VAL A 103 1.79 -3.72 -7.61
CA VAL A 103 1.07 -4.99 -7.36
C VAL A 103 -0.31 -4.96 -8.01
N PHE A 104 -1.12 -3.92 -7.76
CA PHE A 104 -2.44 -3.79 -8.38
C PHE A 104 -2.39 -3.66 -9.90
N ARG A 105 -1.36 -3.01 -10.44
CA ARG A 105 -1.15 -2.92 -11.89
C ARG A 105 -0.91 -4.31 -12.49
N VAL A 106 -0.03 -5.12 -11.89
CA VAL A 106 0.23 -6.50 -12.35
C VAL A 106 -1.02 -7.35 -12.21
N LEU A 107 -1.73 -7.28 -11.09
CA LEU A 107 -2.98 -8.04 -10.89
C LEU A 107 -4.05 -7.72 -11.95
N LYS A 108 -4.16 -6.45 -12.36
CA LYS A 108 -5.06 -6.07 -13.46
C LYS A 108 -4.56 -6.54 -14.82
N GLN A 109 -3.29 -6.29 -15.14
CA GLN A 109 -2.74 -6.57 -16.47
C GLN A 109 -2.53 -8.06 -16.74
N GLU A 110 -1.96 -8.77 -15.78
CA GLU A 110 -1.52 -10.16 -15.93
C GLU A 110 -2.53 -11.16 -15.34
N CYS A 111 -3.25 -10.78 -14.26
CA CYS A 111 -4.29 -11.63 -13.63
C CYS A 111 -5.72 -11.19 -13.97
N HIS A 112 -5.89 -10.20 -14.85
CA HIS A 112 -7.18 -9.78 -15.41
C HIS A 112 -8.25 -9.38 -14.39
N TRP A 113 -7.84 -8.81 -13.25
CA TRP A 113 -8.76 -8.34 -12.19
C TRP A 113 -9.84 -7.36 -12.67
N ASP A 114 -9.55 -6.59 -13.72
CA ASP A 114 -10.47 -5.61 -14.32
C ASP A 114 -11.41 -6.19 -15.37
N ARG A 115 -11.23 -7.45 -15.78
CA ARG A 115 -12.02 -8.11 -16.85
C ARG A 115 -12.93 -9.23 -16.33
N CYS A 116 -13.08 -9.37 -15.02
CA CYS A 116 -13.97 -10.36 -14.46
C CYS A 116 -15.44 -10.06 -14.80
N GLN A 117 -16.11 -11.01 -15.46
CA GLN A 117 -17.52 -10.90 -15.86
C GLN A 117 -18.47 -11.70 -14.94
N LEU A 118 -17.92 -12.28 -13.87
CA LEU A 118 -18.71 -13.06 -12.90
C LEU A 118 -19.68 -12.12 -12.17
N ARG A 119 -20.95 -12.53 -12.09
CA ARG A 119 -22.04 -11.75 -11.46
C ARG A 119 -22.38 -12.22 -10.05
N CYS A 120 -21.87 -13.37 -9.64
CA CYS A 120 -22.03 -13.90 -8.28
C CYS A 120 -20.88 -13.37 -7.40
N ALA A 121 -21.22 -12.84 -6.22
CA ALA A 121 -20.24 -12.27 -5.29
C ALA A 121 -19.20 -13.30 -4.84
N GLU A 122 -19.62 -14.52 -4.51
CA GLU A 122 -18.73 -15.61 -4.10
C GLU A 122 -17.76 -16.00 -5.22
N ALA A 123 -18.26 -16.14 -6.44
CA ALA A 123 -17.42 -16.45 -7.59
C ALA A 123 -16.43 -15.32 -7.89
N TYR A 124 -16.85 -14.06 -7.72
CA TYR A 124 -15.98 -12.89 -7.86
C TYR A 124 -14.88 -12.85 -6.78
N GLU A 125 -15.20 -13.17 -5.53
CA GLU A 125 -14.24 -13.26 -4.43
C GLU A 125 -13.19 -14.36 -4.66
N ARG A 126 -13.63 -15.55 -5.08
CA ARG A 126 -12.72 -16.64 -5.47
C ARG A 126 -11.81 -16.23 -6.63
N PHE A 127 -12.34 -15.54 -7.64
CA PHE A 127 -11.56 -15.03 -8.75
C PHE A 127 -10.47 -14.04 -8.31
N LEU A 128 -10.80 -13.08 -7.44
CA LEU A 128 -9.81 -12.16 -6.90
C LEU A 128 -8.74 -12.90 -6.10
N SER A 129 -9.15 -13.83 -5.24
CA SER A 129 -8.25 -14.67 -4.45
C SER A 129 -7.27 -15.47 -5.32
N LEU A 130 -7.77 -16.08 -6.41
CA LEU A 130 -6.94 -16.79 -7.37
C LEU A 130 -5.89 -15.87 -8.03
N GLY A 131 -6.25 -14.63 -8.32
CA GLY A 131 -5.30 -13.65 -8.83
C GLY A 131 -4.22 -13.26 -7.82
N CYS A 132 -4.55 -13.15 -6.53
CA CYS A 132 -3.55 -12.97 -5.46
C CYS A 132 -2.56 -14.13 -5.41
N VAL A 133 -3.05 -15.38 -5.42
CA VAL A 133 -2.20 -16.58 -5.39
C VAL A 133 -1.30 -16.63 -6.63
N SER A 134 -1.88 -16.36 -7.80
CA SER A 134 -1.14 -16.29 -9.07
C SER A 134 -0.03 -15.23 -9.00
N PHE A 135 -0.31 -14.03 -8.50
CA PHE A 135 0.69 -12.98 -8.32
C PHE A 135 1.84 -13.43 -7.43
N VAL A 136 1.54 -14.04 -6.27
CA VAL A 136 2.59 -14.52 -5.35
C VAL A 136 3.48 -15.56 -6.03
N LYS A 137 2.91 -16.46 -6.83
CA LYS A 137 3.70 -17.45 -7.57
C LYS A 137 4.57 -16.80 -8.64
N TRP A 138 4.03 -15.88 -9.44
CA TRP A 138 4.79 -15.14 -10.45
C TRP A 138 5.93 -14.33 -9.84
N GLU A 139 5.66 -13.67 -8.73
CA GLU A 139 6.65 -12.87 -8.02
C GLU A 139 7.74 -13.76 -7.40
N SER A 140 7.38 -14.90 -6.82
CA SER A 140 8.34 -15.88 -6.31
C SER A 140 9.27 -16.37 -7.41
N LEU A 141 8.73 -16.72 -8.59
CA LEU A 141 9.53 -17.16 -9.73
C LEU A 141 10.44 -16.06 -10.26
N ARG A 142 9.96 -14.82 -10.34
CA ARG A 142 10.75 -13.66 -10.74
C ARG A 142 11.93 -13.42 -9.78
N LEU A 143 11.70 -13.58 -8.47
CA LEU A 143 12.76 -13.45 -7.47
C LEU A 143 13.78 -14.60 -7.55
N SER A 144 13.35 -15.81 -7.89
CA SER A 144 14.23 -16.96 -8.11
C SER A 144 15.02 -16.91 -9.43
N GLN A 145 14.59 -16.10 -10.40
CA GLN A 145 15.19 -16.00 -11.73
C GLN A 145 15.60 -14.55 -12.05
N PRO A 146 16.81 -14.11 -11.67
CA PRO A 146 17.25 -12.73 -11.80
C PRO A 146 17.28 -12.20 -13.25
N SER A 147 17.27 -13.08 -14.24
CA SER A 147 17.23 -12.75 -15.67
C SER A 147 15.97 -11.97 -16.08
N PHE A 148 14.90 -12.04 -15.28
CA PHE A 148 13.64 -11.36 -15.58
C PHE A 148 13.44 -10.12 -14.71
N SER A 149 13.48 -8.95 -15.36
CA SER A 149 13.26 -7.66 -14.70
C SER A 149 11.79 -7.41 -14.31
N THR A 150 10.83 -8.05 -14.97
CA THR A 150 9.39 -7.84 -14.76
C THR A 150 8.62 -9.15 -14.85
N ILE A 151 7.47 -9.24 -14.17
CA ILE A 151 6.54 -10.39 -14.28
C ILE A 151 6.05 -10.57 -15.73
N TYR A 152 5.87 -9.47 -16.47
CA TYR A 152 5.47 -9.52 -17.88
C TYR A 152 6.48 -10.29 -18.75
N ASN A 153 7.77 -10.00 -18.60
CA ASN A 153 8.82 -10.68 -19.37
C ASN A 153 8.89 -12.17 -19.04
N LEU A 154 8.70 -12.51 -17.76
CA LEU A 154 8.63 -13.89 -17.29
C LEU A 154 7.41 -14.63 -17.86
N ARG A 155 6.22 -14.02 -17.80
CA ARG A 155 5.01 -14.63 -18.38
C ARG A 155 5.19 -14.87 -19.88
N ARG A 156 5.80 -13.92 -20.58
CA ARG A 156 6.07 -14.03 -22.02
C ARG A 156 7.02 -15.19 -22.32
N SER A 157 8.11 -15.36 -21.56
CA SER A 157 9.05 -16.47 -21.79
C SER A 157 8.42 -17.83 -21.53
N VAL A 158 7.53 -17.93 -20.54
CA VAL A 158 6.73 -19.13 -20.27
C VAL A 158 5.79 -19.45 -21.44
N ILE A 159 5.02 -18.47 -21.92
CA ILE A 159 4.06 -18.69 -23.02
C ILE A 159 4.76 -19.14 -24.30
N PHE A 160 5.98 -18.66 -24.54
CA PHE A 160 6.80 -19.04 -25.69
C PHE A 160 7.79 -20.19 -25.37
N ASP A 161 7.50 -20.99 -24.35
CA ASP A 161 8.17 -22.26 -24.00
C ASP A 161 9.69 -22.19 -23.72
N GLN A 162 10.19 -21.04 -23.29
CA GLN A 162 11.61 -20.87 -22.93
C GLN A 162 11.90 -21.22 -21.46
N THR A 163 10.88 -21.57 -20.66
CA THR A 163 11.05 -21.82 -19.22
C THR A 163 9.98 -22.82 -18.72
N MET A 164 10.41 -23.97 -18.20
CA MET A 164 9.54 -24.93 -17.54
C MET A 164 9.00 -24.34 -16.23
N LEU A 165 7.67 -24.36 -16.05
CA LEU A 165 6.99 -23.93 -14.84
C LEU A 165 6.79 -25.10 -13.88
N ASP A 166 7.32 -24.99 -12.67
CA ASP A 166 6.85 -25.81 -11.55
C ASP A 166 5.59 -25.14 -10.95
N PHE A 167 4.45 -25.83 -11.05
CA PHE A 167 3.15 -25.39 -10.52
C PHE A 167 2.97 -25.68 -9.02
N SER A 168 3.98 -26.20 -8.33
CA SER A 168 3.95 -26.33 -6.86
C SER A 168 3.67 -24.97 -6.21
N LEU A 169 2.70 -24.91 -5.30
CA LEU A 169 2.52 -23.72 -4.47
C LEU A 169 3.60 -23.72 -3.38
N PRO A 170 4.08 -22.55 -2.93
CA PRO A 170 4.92 -22.48 -1.75
C PRO A 170 4.22 -23.17 -0.57
N ASP A 171 4.94 -23.97 0.22
CA ASP A 171 4.39 -24.73 1.37
C ASP A 171 3.64 -23.86 2.40
N SER A 172 3.80 -22.54 2.33
CA SER A 172 3.14 -21.54 3.17
C SER A 172 1.73 -21.13 2.72
N ILE A 173 1.24 -21.61 1.56
CA ILE A 173 -0.08 -21.26 1.02
C ILE A 173 -0.96 -22.51 0.96
N SER A 174 -1.83 -22.71 1.96
CA SER A 174 -2.85 -23.76 1.89
C SER A 174 -3.99 -23.33 0.96
N VAL A 175 -4.24 -24.12 -0.10
CA VAL A 175 -5.32 -23.87 -1.07
C VAL A 175 -6.71 -23.95 -0.42
N GLU A 176 -6.84 -24.72 0.66
CA GLU A 176 -8.09 -24.86 1.44
C GLU A 176 -8.59 -23.54 2.05
N ALA A 177 -7.74 -22.51 2.16
CA ALA A 177 -8.15 -21.19 2.63
C ALA A 177 -8.89 -20.36 1.55
N PHE A 178 -8.90 -20.83 0.30
CA PHE A 178 -9.42 -20.10 -0.86
C PHE A 178 -10.51 -20.86 -1.66
N LEU A 179 -10.87 -22.09 -1.26
CA LEU A 179 -11.94 -22.91 -1.84
C LEU A 179 -13.20 -22.83 -0.97
#